data_AF-A0A520HF95-F1
#
_entry.id   AF-A0A520HF95-F1
#
_cell.length_a   1.000
_cell.length_b   1.000
_cell.length_c   1.000
_cell.angle_alpha   90.00
_cell.angle_beta   90.00
_cell.angle_gamma   90.00
#
_symmetry.space_group_name_H-M   'P 1'
#
loop_
_entity.id
_entity.type
_entity.pdbx_description
1 polymer ?
#
loop_
_entity_poly.entity_id
_entity_poly.type
_entity_poly.pdbx_seq_one_letter_code
_entity_poly.pdbx_strand_id
1 'polypeptide(L)'
;CRRSCPGDVNPGKNGDMNDTRLSNVVINRSAARALGFASPSRSVGRIVGGDNPKQIIGVVEDMRFRSPREVLPPTMYLFQLDPLTNGTAVVRFTGDPKAFAAAAERAWRGVAPQVPFNGRTVLQSLGGFYKSDDQAASLFLIGSALAVAIGCVGLWGLASFTTARRIREIGIRKVLGASSLDVVKLLVGQFLKPVLIANVFAWPLAFIAMRGWLAGFDDRIALSPLFFLTASAMATAIAIATVSGQAIRASRATPAWALRHE
;
A
#
# COMPACT_ATOMS: atom_id res chain seq x y z
N CYS A 1 -18.68 31.77 -18.33
CA CYS A 1 -20.07 31.28 -18.37
C CYS A 1 -20.65 31.20 -16.96
N ARG A 2 -21.49 32.17 -16.59
CA ARG A 2 -22.44 32.10 -15.46
C ARG A 2 -23.44 30.98 -15.76
N ARG A 3 -23.58 30.00 -14.87
CA ARG A 3 -24.81 29.19 -14.79
C ARG A 3 -25.21 29.02 -13.33
N SER A 4 -26.44 29.46 -13.11
CA SER A 4 -27.29 29.50 -11.92
C SER A 4 -27.03 28.45 -10.84
N CYS A 5 -26.75 28.92 -9.63
CA CYS A 5 -27.18 28.24 -8.40
C CYS A 5 -28.64 28.64 -8.13
N PRO A 6 -29.57 27.70 -7.89
CA PRO A 6 -30.91 28.03 -7.40
C PRO A 6 -30.85 28.13 -5.88
N GLY A 7 -31.17 29.31 -5.34
CA GLY A 7 -31.32 29.51 -3.89
C GLY A 7 -30.98 30.92 -3.42
N ASP A 8 -31.68 31.93 -3.93
CA ASP A 8 -31.71 33.25 -3.28
C ASP A 8 -32.39 33.11 -1.92
N VAL A 9 -31.61 33.12 -0.84
CA VAL A 9 -32.12 33.29 0.53
C VAL A 9 -32.28 34.79 0.75
N ASN A 10 -33.52 35.24 0.62
CA ASN A 10 -33.93 36.60 0.94
C ASN A 10 -33.86 36.83 2.46
N PRO A 11 -33.15 37.85 2.99
CA PRO A 11 -33.20 38.16 4.42
C PRO A 11 -34.46 38.97 4.72
N GLY A 12 -35.57 38.26 4.93
CA GLY A 12 -36.84 38.83 5.36
C GLY A 12 -36.77 39.30 6.82
N LYS A 13 -36.97 40.60 7.02
CA LYS A 13 -37.34 41.23 8.29
C LYS A 13 -38.59 40.57 8.89
N ASN A 14 -38.50 40.10 10.13
CA ASN A 14 -39.40 40.46 11.23
C ASN A 14 -38.99 39.68 12.49
N GLY A 15 -38.98 40.37 13.62
CA GLY A 15 -38.65 39.79 14.91
C GLY A 15 -39.82 38.95 15.43
N ASP A 16 -39.58 37.66 15.58
CA ASP A 16 -40.31 36.77 16.49
C ASP A 16 -39.27 35.95 17.27
N MET A 17 -39.25 36.11 18.59
CA MET A 17 -38.31 35.49 19.53
C MET A 17 -38.66 34.02 19.81
N ASN A 18 -38.73 33.18 18.78
CA ASN A 18 -38.79 31.72 18.94
C ASN A 18 -38.21 30.96 17.72
N ASP A 19 -37.37 31.63 16.92
CA ASP A 19 -36.72 31.01 15.78
C ASP A 19 -35.62 30.07 16.27
N THR A 20 -35.97 28.79 16.43
CA THR A 20 -34.99 27.72 16.62
C THR A 20 -34.16 27.68 15.35
N ARG A 21 -33.06 28.45 15.33
CA ARG A 21 -32.17 28.58 14.17
C ARG A 21 -31.77 27.19 13.70
N LEU A 22 -32.41 26.74 12.62
CA LEU A 22 -32.08 25.50 11.95
C LEU A 22 -30.61 25.58 11.54
N SER A 23 -29.79 24.76 12.17
CA SER A 23 -28.35 24.76 11.88
C SER A 23 -28.11 24.02 10.58
N ASN A 24 -27.38 24.66 9.65
CA ASN A 24 -27.05 24.04 8.39
C ASN A 24 -25.93 23.01 8.56
N VAL A 25 -26.08 21.86 7.89
CA VAL A 25 -25.11 20.76 7.92
C VAL A 25 -24.78 20.31 6.50
N VAL A 26 -23.51 19.98 6.28
CA VAL A 26 -23.04 19.27 5.10
C VAL A 26 -22.72 17.84 5.52
N ILE A 27 -23.11 16.83 4.75
CA ILE A 27 -22.87 15.42 5.11
C ILE A 27 -22.02 14.72 4.05
N ASN A 28 -21.35 13.62 4.40
CA ASN A 28 -20.72 12.76 3.39
C ASN A 28 -21.73 11.75 2.78
N ARG A 29 -21.34 11.10 1.68
CA ARG A 29 -22.19 10.07 1.02
C ARG A 29 -22.52 8.91 1.96
N SER A 30 -21.59 8.51 2.82
CA SER A 30 -21.81 7.46 3.81
C SER A 30 -22.86 7.85 4.86
N ALA A 31 -22.89 9.11 5.30
CA ALA A 31 -23.96 9.61 6.16
C ALA A 31 -25.31 9.69 5.46
N ALA A 32 -25.37 10.10 4.19
CA ALA A 32 -26.62 10.10 3.45
C ALA A 32 -27.24 8.69 3.36
N ARG A 33 -26.40 7.66 3.12
CA ARG A 33 -26.84 6.26 3.13
C ARG A 33 -27.27 5.78 4.51
N ALA A 34 -26.51 6.11 5.55
CA ALA A 34 -26.82 5.73 6.93
C ALA A 34 -28.14 6.34 7.43
N LEU A 35 -28.48 7.54 6.95
CA LEU A 35 -29.75 8.22 7.23
C LEU A 35 -30.93 7.67 6.40
N GLY A 36 -30.72 6.64 5.57
CA GLY A 36 -31.77 5.98 4.79
C GLY A 36 -32.12 6.65 3.47
N PHE A 37 -31.33 7.63 2.99
CA PHE A 37 -31.60 8.27 1.70
C PHE A 37 -31.19 7.38 0.54
N ALA A 38 -32.11 7.16 -0.41
CA ALA A 38 -31.87 6.35 -1.61
C ALA A 38 -30.84 6.98 -2.58
N SER A 39 -30.64 8.30 -2.53
CA SER A 39 -29.61 8.99 -3.30
C SER A 39 -29.11 10.24 -2.56
N PRO A 40 -27.81 10.57 -2.65
CA PRO A 40 -27.24 11.78 -2.04
C PRO A 40 -27.93 13.09 -2.45
N SER A 41 -28.46 13.18 -3.67
CA SER A 41 -29.14 14.39 -4.13
C SER A 41 -30.48 14.64 -3.43
N ARG A 42 -31.18 13.59 -2.98
CA ARG A 42 -32.47 13.70 -2.29
C ARG A 42 -32.34 14.06 -0.81
N SER A 43 -31.14 13.96 -0.23
CA SER A 43 -30.94 14.37 1.17
C SER A 43 -30.83 15.89 1.31
N VAL A 44 -30.45 16.62 0.24
CA VAL A 44 -30.36 18.07 0.25
C VAL A 44 -31.74 18.70 0.47
N GLY A 45 -31.80 19.67 1.37
CA GLY A 45 -33.01 20.36 1.82
C GLY A 45 -33.77 19.65 2.94
N ARG A 46 -33.43 18.41 3.29
CA ARG A 46 -34.09 17.65 4.36
C ARG A 46 -33.56 18.04 5.74
N ILE A 47 -34.41 17.87 6.75
CA ILE A 47 -34.09 18.13 8.16
C ILE A 47 -33.83 16.80 8.87
N VAL A 48 -32.75 16.74 9.65
CA VAL A 48 -32.32 15.58 10.44
C VAL A 48 -31.94 16.01 11.86
N GLY A 49 -31.85 15.06 12.81
CA GLY A 49 -31.31 15.34 14.15
C GLY A 49 -32.31 15.48 15.29
N GLY A 50 -33.59 15.12 15.08
CA GLY A 50 -34.61 15.05 16.13
C GLY A 50 -34.72 16.35 16.92
N ASP A 51 -34.37 16.30 18.20
CA ASP A 51 -34.39 17.41 19.16
C ASP A 51 -33.45 18.58 18.78
N ASN A 52 -32.44 18.34 17.95
CA ASN A 52 -31.56 19.36 17.40
C ASN A 52 -31.68 19.35 15.87
N PRO A 53 -32.75 19.94 15.30
CA PRO A 53 -33.01 19.86 13.87
C PRO A 53 -31.96 20.62 13.07
N LYS A 54 -31.40 19.95 12.05
CA LYS A 54 -30.38 20.47 11.15
C LYS A 54 -30.78 20.26 9.71
N GLN A 55 -30.65 21.30 8.89
CA GLN A 55 -30.95 21.21 7.47
C GLN A 55 -29.72 20.80 6.67
N ILE A 56 -29.86 19.75 5.87
CA ILE A 56 -28.80 19.29 4.98
C ILE A 56 -28.72 20.24 3.78
N ILE A 57 -27.64 21.02 3.67
CA ILE A 57 -27.44 21.98 2.57
C ILE A 57 -26.55 21.44 1.44
N GLY A 58 -25.86 20.32 1.69
CA GLY A 58 -24.99 19.73 0.69
C GLY A 58 -24.49 18.34 1.08
N VAL A 59 -24.04 17.60 0.06
CA VAL A 59 -23.36 16.32 0.23
C VAL A 59 -21.98 16.38 -0.40
N VAL A 60 -20.97 15.98 0.35
CA VAL A 60 -19.59 15.87 -0.11
C VAL A 60 -19.20 14.41 -0.33
N GLU A 61 -18.13 14.21 -1.09
CA GLU A 61 -17.53 12.90 -1.25
C GLU A 61 -16.99 12.37 0.08
N ASP A 62 -16.93 11.05 0.14
CA ASP A 62 -16.40 10.29 1.25
C ASP A 62 -14.87 10.51 1.35
N MET A 63 -14.45 11.31 2.33
CA MET A 63 -13.03 11.63 2.58
C MET A 63 -12.52 10.92 3.83
N ARG A 64 -11.42 10.19 3.68
CA ARG A 64 -10.81 9.42 4.77
C ARG A 64 -9.71 10.24 5.45
N PHE A 65 -9.96 10.64 6.69
CA PHE A 65 -9.01 11.42 7.51
C PHE A 65 -8.30 10.58 8.59
N ARG A 66 -8.64 9.29 8.70
CA ARG A 66 -8.14 8.34 9.71
C ARG A 66 -7.50 7.12 9.05
N SER A 67 -7.17 6.13 9.87
CA SER A 67 -6.56 4.87 9.43
C SER A 67 -7.32 4.21 8.25
N PRO A 68 -6.60 3.63 7.27
CA PRO A 68 -7.19 2.80 6.22
C PRO A 68 -7.98 1.59 6.74
N ARG A 69 -7.71 1.16 7.98
CA ARG A 69 -8.33 -0.01 8.63
C ARG A 69 -9.68 0.30 9.28
N GLU A 70 -9.98 1.57 9.57
CA GLU A 70 -11.26 1.96 10.15
C GLU A 70 -12.34 2.01 9.06
N VAL A 71 -13.57 1.62 9.38
CA VAL A 71 -14.69 1.86 8.46
C VAL A 71 -14.89 3.37 8.32
N LEU A 72 -15.10 3.86 7.10
CA LEU A 72 -15.34 5.28 6.89
C LEU A 72 -16.60 5.74 7.64
N PRO A 73 -16.50 6.65 8.63
CA PRO A 73 -17.64 7.00 9.46
C PRO A 73 -18.62 7.90 8.69
N PRO A 74 -19.95 7.67 8.85
CA PRO A 74 -20.97 8.68 8.58
C PRO A 74 -20.62 9.99 9.27
N THR A 75 -20.34 11.04 8.50
CA THR A 75 -19.82 12.31 9.03
C THR A 75 -20.73 13.49 8.66
N MET A 76 -20.94 14.36 9.64
CA MET A 76 -21.66 15.62 9.52
C MET A 76 -20.70 16.77 9.76
N TYR A 77 -20.62 17.70 8.82
CA TYR A 77 -19.82 18.92 8.88
C TYR A 77 -20.72 20.09 9.24
N LEU A 78 -20.40 20.74 10.35
CA LEU A 78 -21.14 21.86 10.88
C LEU A 78 -20.28 23.11 10.77
N PHE A 79 -20.91 24.22 10.41
CA PHE A 79 -20.29 25.52 10.53
C PHE A 79 -20.65 26.09 11.90
N GLN A 80 -19.63 26.31 12.74
CA GLN A 80 -19.81 26.91 14.06
C GLN A 80 -19.12 28.27 14.08
N LEU A 81 -19.85 29.29 14.52
CA LEU A 81 -19.36 30.67 14.68
C LEU A 81 -18.75 30.92 16.05
N ASP A 82 -19.04 30.06 17.03
CA ASP A 82 -18.47 30.19 18.37
C ASP A 82 -16.96 29.93 18.36
N PRO A 83 -16.18 30.65 19.18
CA PRO A 83 -14.74 30.43 19.29
C PRO A 83 -14.45 28.97 19.64
N LEU A 84 -13.79 28.27 18.71
CA LEU A 84 -13.31 26.92 18.96
C LEU A 84 -12.22 26.99 20.04
N THR A 85 -12.50 26.44 21.22
CA THR A 85 -11.52 26.32 22.31
C THR A 85 -10.30 25.48 21.91
N ASN A 86 -10.44 24.61 20.89
CA ASN A 86 -9.39 23.74 20.35
C ASN A 86 -9.34 23.76 18.80
N GLY A 87 -9.51 24.93 18.18
CA GLY A 87 -9.49 25.07 16.72
C GLY A 87 -8.12 24.76 16.12
N THR A 88 -8.07 23.89 15.10
CA THR A 88 -6.88 23.71 14.26
C THR A 88 -7.04 24.51 12.98
N ALA A 89 -6.13 25.45 12.72
CA ALA A 89 -6.10 26.17 11.45
C ALA A 89 -5.48 25.27 10.37
N VAL A 90 -6.15 25.17 9.23
CA VAL A 90 -5.65 24.45 8.05
C VAL A 90 -5.37 25.46 6.95
N VAL A 91 -4.12 25.50 6.47
CA VAL A 91 -3.70 26.41 5.41
C VAL A 91 -3.29 25.59 4.19
N ARG A 92 -3.86 25.94 3.03
CA ARG A 92 -3.43 25.38 1.74
C ARG A 92 -2.38 26.30 1.14
N PHE A 93 -1.25 25.72 0.73
CA PHE A 93 -0.16 26.44 0.10
C PHE A 93 0.34 25.69 -1.14
N THR A 94 1.17 26.34 -1.94
CA THR A 94 1.87 25.74 -3.09
C THR A 94 3.38 26.05 -2.95
N GLY A 95 4.25 25.15 -3.42
CA GLY A 95 5.71 25.30 -3.29
C GLY A 95 6.33 24.39 -2.23
N ASP A 96 7.54 24.73 -1.76
CA ASP A 96 8.28 23.92 -0.78
C ASP A 96 7.63 23.96 0.61
N PRO A 97 7.22 22.79 1.16
CA PRO A 97 6.64 22.70 2.50
C PRO A 97 7.55 23.22 3.61
N LYS A 98 8.88 23.05 3.50
CA LYS A 98 9.81 23.50 4.54
C LYS A 98 9.90 25.01 4.57
N ALA A 99 10.06 25.64 3.41
CA ALA A 99 10.03 27.09 3.27
C ALA A 99 8.71 27.69 3.78
N PHE A 100 7.57 27.08 3.43
CA PHE A 100 6.27 27.55 3.91
C PHE A 100 6.12 27.40 5.43
N ALA A 101 6.51 26.26 6.00
CA ALA A 101 6.45 26.04 7.45
C ALA A 101 7.27 27.08 8.22
N ALA A 102 8.48 27.40 7.75
CA ALA A 102 9.31 28.45 8.35
C ALA A 102 8.67 29.85 8.24
N ALA A 103 8.05 30.17 7.10
CA ALA A 103 7.33 31.43 6.91
C ALA A 103 6.09 31.52 7.83
N ALA A 104 5.32 30.44 7.94
CA ALA A 104 4.16 30.34 8.81
C ALA A 104 4.55 30.46 10.29
N GLU A 105 5.64 29.85 10.71
CA GLU A 105 6.16 29.97 12.07
C GLU A 105 6.55 31.41 12.41
N ARG A 106 7.25 32.12 11.49
CA ARG A 106 7.58 33.53 11.69
C ARG A 106 6.33 34.41 11.82
N ALA A 107 5.35 34.20 10.95
CA ALA A 107 4.08 34.91 11.01
C ALA A 107 3.33 34.62 12.33
N TRP A 108 3.32 33.37 12.77
CA TRP A 108 2.69 32.96 14.04
C TRP A 108 3.32 33.64 15.25
N ARG A 109 4.64 33.68 15.33
CA ARG A 109 5.37 34.36 16.42
C ARG A 109 5.07 35.86 16.50
N GLY A 110 4.69 36.49 15.38
CA GLY A 110 4.27 37.89 15.35
C GLY A 110 2.86 38.12 15.91
N VAL A 111 1.97 37.11 15.83
CA VAL A 111 0.57 37.20 16.28
C VAL A 111 0.39 36.68 17.70
N ALA A 112 1.04 35.55 18.04
CA ALA A 112 0.88 34.85 19.31
C ALA A 112 2.24 34.34 19.85
N PRO A 113 3.15 35.24 20.28
CA PRO A 113 4.49 34.88 20.72
C PRO A 113 4.50 33.95 21.94
N GLN A 114 3.49 34.04 22.81
CA GLN A 114 3.35 33.20 24.01
C GLN A 114 2.83 31.78 23.72
N VAL A 115 2.44 31.46 22.48
CA VAL A 115 1.92 30.13 22.10
C VAL A 115 2.91 29.43 21.18
N PRO A 116 3.42 28.23 21.54
CA PRO A 116 4.36 27.51 20.69
C PRO A 116 3.70 27.11 19.36
N PHE A 117 4.41 27.34 18.26
CA PHE A 117 3.95 26.96 16.93
C PHE A 117 3.96 25.43 16.78
N ASN A 118 2.79 24.84 16.52
CA ASN A 118 2.64 23.40 16.25
C ASN A 118 2.12 23.19 14.82
N GLY A 119 2.96 23.51 13.84
CA GLY A 119 2.68 23.26 12.43
C GLY A 119 3.05 21.84 12.03
N ARG A 120 2.08 21.08 11.51
CA ARG A 120 2.32 19.76 10.90
C ARG A 120 1.76 19.74 9.49
N THR A 121 2.47 19.10 8.57
CA THR A 121 1.92 18.85 7.24
C THR A 121 0.90 17.70 7.31
N VAL A 122 -0.05 17.69 6.36
CA VAL A 122 -1.05 16.62 6.27
C VAL A 122 -0.37 15.25 6.15
N LEU A 123 0.70 15.14 5.36
CA LEU A 123 1.49 13.92 5.21
C LEU A 123 2.11 13.45 6.53
N GLN A 124 2.64 14.37 7.34
CA GLN A 124 3.22 14.03 8.64
C GLN A 124 2.16 13.54 9.63
N SER A 125 0.97 14.15 9.61
CA SER A 125 -0.16 13.70 10.43
C SER A 125 -0.69 12.34 9.99
N LEU A 126 -0.74 12.08 8.67
CA LEU A 126 -1.15 10.79 8.12
C LEU A 126 -0.12 9.69 8.39
N GLY A 127 1.17 10.00 8.38
CA GLY A 127 2.24 9.02 8.58
C GLY A 127 2.14 8.24 9.91
N GLY A 128 1.53 8.83 10.95
CA GLY A 128 1.25 8.14 12.20
C GLY A 128 0.33 6.92 12.03
N PHE A 129 -0.64 6.99 11.11
CA PHE A 129 -1.58 5.90 10.85
C PHE A 129 -0.98 4.76 10.02
N TYR A 130 0.07 5.03 9.24
CA TYR A 130 0.73 4.04 8.36
C TYR A 130 1.97 3.40 9.00
N LYS A 131 2.49 3.97 10.09
CA LYS A 131 3.75 3.53 10.71
C LYS A 131 3.79 2.04 11.06
N SER A 132 2.69 1.48 11.58
CA SER A 132 2.62 0.04 11.89
C SER A 132 2.67 -0.83 10.63
N ASP A 133 2.06 -0.36 9.55
CA ASP A 133 2.04 -1.07 8.27
C ASP A 133 3.42 -1.01 7.60
N ASP A 134 4.09 0.13 7.64
CA ASP A 134 5.46 0.31 7.13
C ASP A 134 6.47 -0.57 7.88
N GLN A 135 6.34 -0.67 9.21
CA GLN A 135 7.18 -1.54 10.03
C GLN A 135 6.95 -3.01 9.70
N ALA A 136 5.70 -3.44 9.58
CA ALA A 136 5.36 -4.80 9.19
C ALA A 136 5.92 -5.12 7.79
N ALA A 137 5.74 -4.23 6.81
CA ALA A 137 6.28 -4.39 5.46
C ALA A 137 7.80 -4.53 5.46
N SER A 138 8.50 -3.74 6.28
CA SER A 138 9.96 -3.82 6.43
C SER A 138 10.41 -5.16 6.99
N LEU A 139 9.73 -5.68 8.02
CA LEU A 139 10.02 -7.00 8.59
C LEU A 139 9.77 -8.12 7.58
N PHE A 140 8.67 -8.06 6.84
CA PHE A 140 8.38 -9.01 5.77
C PHE A 140 9.41 -8.97 4.65
N LEU A 141 9.87 -7.78 4.25
CA LEU A 141 10.93 -7.60 3.24
C LEU A 141 12.24 -8.26 3.68
N ILE A 142 12.69 -8.00 4.90
CA ILE A 142 13.92 -8.57 5.45
C ILE A 142 13.78 -10.10 5.57
N GLY A 143 12.67 -10.57 6.13
CA GLY A 143 12.40 -12.01 6.27
C GLY A 143 12.34 -12.74 4.92
N SER A 144 11.69 -12.13 3.92
CA SER A 144 11.61 -12.68 2.56
C SER A 144 12.98 -12.71 1.89
N ALA A 145 13.78 -11.64 2.03
CA ALA A 145 15.14 -11.59 1.49
C ALA A 145 16.04 -12.69 2.08
N LEU A 146 15.96 -12.91 3.40
CA LEU A 146 16.68 -13.98 4.08
C LEU A 146 16.22 -15.36 3.62
N ALA A 147 14.90 -15.58 3.53
CA ALA A 147 14.35 -16.85 3.05
C ALA A 147 14.81 -17.17 1.62
N VAL A 148 14.82 -16.17 0.73
CA VAL A 148 15.34 -16.30 -0.64
C VAL A 148 16.84 -16.63 -0.62
N ALA A 149 17.63 -15.94 0.20
CA ALA A 149 19.08 -16.20 0.30
C ALA A 149 19.37 -17.64 0.77
N ILE A 150 18.67 -18.11 1.81
CA ILE A 150 18.77 -19.49 2.31
C ILE A 150 18.35 -20.49 1.23
N GLY A 151 17.25 -20.21 0.52
CA GLY A 151 16.78 -21.02 -0.60
C GLY A 151 17.82 -21.11 -1.73
N CYS A 152 18.50 -20.01 -2.04
CA CYS A 152 19.58 -19.99 -3.02
C CYS A 152 20.77 -20.85 -2.59
N VAL A 153 21.16 -20.80 -1.31
CA VAL A 153 22.22 -21.66 -0.75
C VAL A 153 21.82 -23.15 -0.83
N GLY A 154 20.56 -23.47 -0.55
CA GLY A 154 20.03 -24.83 -0.68
C GLY A 154 20.06 -25.34 -2.12
N LEU A 155 19.56 -24.53 -3.07
CA LEU A 155 19.63 -24.83 -4.51
C LEU A 155 21.07 -24.99 -4.99
N TRP A 156 21.97 -24.13 -4.53
CA TRP A 156 23.40 -24.18 -4.81
C TRP A 156 24.03 -25.49 -4.32
N GLY A 157 23.73 -25.89 -3.08
CA GLY A 157 24.21 -27.14 -2.49
C GLY A 157 23.70 -28.38 -3.25
N LEU A 158 22.40 -28.39 -3.58
CA LEU A 158 21.80 -29.49 -4.34
C LEU A 158 22.38 -29.58 -5.76
N ALA A 159 22.57 -28.45 -6.43
CA ALA A 159 23.21 -28.39 -7.74
C ALA A 159 24.66 -28.88 -7.69
N SER A 160 25.42 -28.50 -6.67
CA SER A 160 26.80 -28.96 -6.46
C SER A 160 26.88 -30.48 -6.27
N PHE A 161 26.03 -31.04 -5.38
CA PHE A 161 25.97 -32.48 -5.14
C PHE A 161 25.61 -33.27 -6.41
N THR A 162 24.61 -32.80 -7.16
CA THR A 162 24.16 -33.45 -8.40
C THR A 162 25.23 -33.42 -9.48
N THR A 163 25.96 -32.30 -9.57
CA THR A 163 27.07 -32.14 -10.53
C THR A 163 28.25 -33.03 -10.18
N ALA A 164 28.61 -33.13 -8.89
CA ALA A 164 29.66 -34.03 -8.40
C ALA A 164 29.35 -35.50 -8.73
N ARG A 165 28.10 -35.92 -8.57
CA ARG A 165 27.68 -37.29 -8.89
C ARG A 165 27.71 -37.63 -10.39
N ARG A 166 27.61 -36.62 -11.26
CA ARG A 166 27.61 -36.76 -12.73
C ARG A 166 28.94 -36.33 -13.37
N ILE A 167 29.99 -36.12 -12.58
CA ILE A 167 31.26 -35.57 -13.07
C ILE A 167 31.93 -36.48 -14.11
N ARG A 168 31.76 -37.81 -14.00
CA ARG A 168 32.27 -38.80 -14.97
C ARG A 168 31.55 -38.71 -16.31
N GLU A 169 30.21 -38.62 -16.31
CA GLU A 169 29.39 -38.45 -17.52
C GLU A 169 29.68 -37.13 -18.23
N ILE A 170 29.84 -36.05 -17.45
CA ILE A 170 30.13 -34.71 -17.96
C ILE A 170 31.55 -34.65 -18.54
N GLY A 171 32.53 -35.29 -17.87
CA GLY A 171 33.90 -35.40 -18.34
C GLY A 171 34.02 -36.12 -19.68
N ILE A 172 33.35 -37.28 -19.83
CA ILE A 172 33.34 -38.04 -21.09
C ILE A 172 32.70 -37.24 -22.23
N ARG A 173 31.54 -36.60 -21.98
CA ARG A 173 30.87 -35.75 -22.98
C ARG A 173 31.72 -34.56 -23.41
N LYS A 174 32.46 -33.94 -22.50
CA LYS A 174 33.34 -32.79 -22.80
C LYS A 174 34.54 -33.19 -23.66
N VAL A 175 35.12 -34.37 -23.44
CA VAL A 175 36.18 -34.93 -24.30
C VAL A 175 35.65 -35.26 -25.70
N LEU A 176 34.38 -35.65 -25.80
CA LEU A 176 33.66 -35.86 -27.06
C LEU A 176 33.16 -34.56 -27.74
N GLY A 177 33.54 -33.37 -27.22
CA GLY A 177 33.22 -32.08 -27.83
C GLY A 177 31.86 -31.48 -27.43
N ALA A 178 31.17 -32.02 -26.42
CA ALA A 178 29.91 -31.47 -25.96
C ALA A 178 30.08 -30.07 -25.36
N SER A 179 29.20 -29.15 -25.74
CA SER A 179 29.19 -27.76 -25.27
C SER A 179 28.81 -27.68 -23.79
N SER A 180 29.47 -26.79 -23.05
CA SER A 180 29.11 -26.45 -21.66
C SER A 180 27.63 -26.04 -21.51
N LEU A 181 27.00 -25.56 -22.60
CA LEU A 181 25.59 -25.17 -22.63
C LEU A 181 24.62 -26.35 -22.45
N ASP A 182 24.95 -27.55 -22.92
CA ASP A 182 24.05 -28.71 -22.80
C ASP A 182 23.99 -29.24 -21.36
N VAL A 183 25.11 -29.17 -20.65
CA VAL A 183 25.21 -29.49 -19.22
C VAL A 183 24.39 -28.48 -18.41
N VAL A 184 24.50 -27.19 -18.73
CA VAL A 184 23.71 -26.12 -18.08
C VAL A 184 22.21 -26.31 -18.34
N LYS A 185 21.78 -26.57 -19.58
CA LYS A 185 20.36 -26.80 -19.91
C LYS A 185 19.77 -28.00 -19.17
N LEU A 186 20.52 -29.10 -19.10
CA LEU A 186 20.09 -30.30 -18.38
C LEU A 186 19.90 -30.02 -16.88
N LEU A 187 20.88 -29.36 -16.25
CA LEU A 187 20.83 -29.00 -14.83
C LEU A 187 19.67 -28.03 -14.56
N VAL A 188 19.56 -26.95 -15.35
CA VAL A 188 18.47 -25.97 -15.23
C VAL A 188 17.12 -26.67 -15.35
N GLY A 189 16.90 -27.54 -16.33
CA GLY A 189 15.64 -28.26 -16.49
C GLY A 189 15.26 -29.12 -15.28
N GLN A 190 16.25 -29.78 -14.65
CA GLN A 190 16.02 -30.60 -13.45
C GLN A 190 15.66 -29.76 -12.23
N PHE A 191 16.26 -28.56 -12.06
CA PHE A 191 15.96 -27.69 -10.93
C PHE A 191 14.75 -26.78 -11.15
N LEU A 192 14.38 -26.49 -12.39
CA LEU A 192 13.21 -25.67 -12.71
C LEU A 192 11.91 -26.39 -12.36
N LYS A 193 11.84 -27.71 -12.57
CA LYS A 193 10.63 -28.50 -12.32
C LYS A 193 10.18 -28.44 -10.84
N PRO A 194 11.04 -28.67 -9.83
CA PRO A 194 10.70 -28.44 -8.42
C PRO A 194 10.27 -27.00 -8.12
N VAL A 195 10.93 -26.00 -8.70
CA VAL A 195 10.60 -24.57 -8.49
C VAL A 195 9.19 -24.25 -9.02
N LEU A 196 8.85 -24.74 -10.21
CA LEU A 196 7.53 -24.55 -10.79
C LEU A 196 6.45 -25.27 -9.97
N ILE A 197 6.71 -26.48 -9.49
CA ILE A 197 5.79 -27.21 -8.60
C ILE A 197 5.60 -26.42 -7.30
N ALA A 198 6.68 -25.92 -6.70
CA ALA A 198 6.61 -25.10 -5.49
C ALA A 198 5.76 -23.83 -5.71
N ASN A 199 5.89 -23.16 -6.87
CA ASN A 199 5.06 -22.00 -7.21
C ASN A 199 3.57 -22.35 -7.26
N VAL A 200 3.20 -23.50 -7.84
CA VAL A 200 1.80 -23.94 -7.91
C VAL A 200 1.17 -24.09 -6.51
N PHE A 201 1.94 -24.58 -5.53
CA PHE A 201 1.46 -24.66 -4.14
C PHE A 201 1.56 -23.32 -3.38
N ALA A 202 2.56 -22.50 -3.70
CA ALA A 202 2.76 -21.20 -3.06
C ALA A 202 1.63 -20.22 -3.39
N TRP A 203 1.08 -20.25 -4.61
CA TRP A 203 0.00 -19.34 -5.03
C TRP A 203 -1.26 -19.41 -4.18
N PRO A 204 -1.92 -20.57 -4.01
CA PRO A 204 -3.13 -20.66 -3.19
C PRO A 204 -2.83 -20.31 -1.72
N LEU A 205 -1.69 -20.74 -1.19
CA LEU A 205 -1.29 -20.43 0.18
C LEU A 205 -1.11 -18.92 0.40
N ALA A 206 -0.38 -18.26 -0.50
CA ALA A 206 -0.18 -16.82 -0.47
C ALA A 206 -1.50 -16.06 -0.69
N PHE A 207 -2.39 -16.56 -1.55
CA PHE A 207 -3.70 -15.95 -1.77
C PHE A 207 -4.57 -15.98 -0.50
N ILE A 208 -4.62 -17.12 0.20
CA ILE A 208 -5.37 -17.25 1.46
C ILE A 208 -4.80 -16.31 2.52
N ALA A 209 -3.48 -16.29 2.70
CA ALA A 209 -2.82 -15.42 3.66
C ALA A 209 -3.08 -13.93 3.36
N MET A 210 -2.90 -13.51 2.11
CA MET A 210 -3.12 -12.13 1.69
C MET A 210 -4.58 -11.72 1.81
N ARG A 211 -5.53 -12.61 1.48
CA ARG A 211 -6.95 -12.33 1.63
C ARG A 211 -7.33 -12.14 3.09
N GLY A 212 -6.77 -12.94 4.01
CA GLY A 212 -6.95 -12.78 5.44
C GLY A 212 -6.41 -11.44 5.94
N TRP A 213 -5.22 -11.04 5.50
CA TRP A 213 -4.62 -9.76 5.84
C TRP A 213 -5.43 -8.57 5.28
N LEU A 214 -5.86 -8.64 4.01
CA LEU A 214 -6.69 -7.60 3.36
C LEU A 214 -8.09 -7.48 3.96
N ALA A 215 -8.59 -8.49 4.66
CA ALA A 215 -9.90 -8.42 5.31
C ALA A 215 -9.94 -7.40 6.45
N GLY A 216 -8.79 -7.01 7.00
CA GLY A 216 -8.68 -5.94 8.01
C GLY A 216 -8.73 -4.52 7.44
N PHE A 217 -8.89 -4.36 6.12
CA PHE A 217 -8.98 -3.06 5.45
C PHE A 217 -10.39 -2.84 4.90
N ASP A 218 -10.96 -1.67 5.18
CA ASP A 218 -12.28 -1.26 4.69
C ASP A 218 -12.25 -1.01 3.18
N ASP A 219 -11.20 -0.33 2.71
CA ASP A 219 -10.89 -0.18 1.30
C ASP A 219 -9.66 -1.05 0.94
N ARG A 220 -9.91 -2.14 0.22
CA ARG A 220 -8.91 -3.16 -0.09
C ARG A 220 -8.61 -3.21 -1.58
N ILE A 221 -7.33 -3.33 -1.90
CA ILE A 221 -6.87 -3.53 -3.27
C ILE A 221 -7.33 -4.91 -3.77
N ALA A 222 -7.77 -5.00 -5.02
CA ALA A 222 -8.05 -6.30 -5.63
C ALA A 222 -6.76 -7.11 -5.81
N LEU A 223 -6.73 -8.34 -5.30
CA LEU A 223 -5.62 -9.27 -5.53
C LEU A 223 -5.57 -9.67 -7.00
N SER A 224 -4.75 -8.95 -7.77
CA SER A 224 -4.52 -9.25 -9.18
C SER A 224 -3.61 -10.47 -9.33
N PRO A 225 -3.90 -11.39 -10.28
CA PRO A 225 -2.99 -12.48 -10.65
C PRO A 225 -1.58 -12.00 -11.05
N LEU A 226 -1.45 -10.73 -11.46
CA LEU A 226 -0.18 -10.12 -11.84
C LEU A 226 0.87 -10.20 -10.73
N PHE A 227 0.49 -10.02 -9.46
CA PHE A 227 1.45 -10.08 -8.34
C PHE A 227 2.05 -11.47 -8.17
N PHE A 228 1.25 -12.52 -8.38
CA PHE A 228 1.72 -13.91 -8.29
C PHE A 228 2.61 -14.26 -9.48
N LEU A 229 2.25 -13.79 -10.68
CA LEU A 229 3.05 -13.97 -11.89
C LEU A 229 4.41 -13.29 -11.78
N THR A 230 4.46 -12.03 -11.34
CA THR A 230 5.74 -11.29 -11.21
C THR A 230 6.62 -11.89 -10.12
N ALA A 231 6.05 -12.26 -8.97
CA ALA A 231 6.80 -12.94 -7.91
C ALA A 231 7.36 -14.29 -8.37
N SER A 232 6.56 -15.08 -9.11
CA SER A 232 6.99 -16.36 -9.66
C SER A 232 8.09 -16.20 -10.70
N ALA A 233 7.93 -15.26 -11.63
CA ALA A 233 8.93 -14.96 -12.64
C ALA A 233 10.25 -14.54 -11.99
N MET A 234 10.20 -13.71 -10.94
CA MET A 234 11.38 -13.30 -10.18
C MET A 234 12.04 -14.48 -9.46
N ALA A 235 11.26 -15.33 -8.77
CA ALA A 235 11.78 -16.53 -8.12
C ALA A 235 12.43 -17.50 -9.11
N THR A 236 11.79 -17.72 -10.28
CA THR A 236 12.33 -18.54 -11.36
C THR A 236 13.61 -17.94 -11.94
N ALA A 237 13.68 -16.62 -12.15
CA ALA A 237 14.88 -15.95 -12.62
C ALA A 237 16.05 -16.11 -11.64
N ILE A 238 15.80 -15.94 -10.33
CA ILE A 238 16.81 -16.15 -9.28
C ILE A 238 17.30 -17.61 -9.26
N ALA A 239 16.39 -18.58 -9.38
CA ALA A 239 16.75 -19.99 -9.43
C ALA A 239 17.61 -20.31 -10.67
N ILE A 240 17.22 -19.82 -11.85
CA ILE A 240 18.01 -19.99 -13.08
C ILE A 240 19.39 -19.36 -12.93
N ALA A 241 19.48 -18.14 -12.40
CA ALA A 241 20.75 -17.45 -12.19
C ALA A 241 21.68 -18.24 -11.25
N THR A 242 21.14 -18.74 -10.13
CA THR A 242 21.88 -19.51 -9.13
C THR A 242 22.43 -20.82 -9.71
N VAL A 243 21.57 -21.59 -10.39
CA VAL A 243 21.96 -22.88 -11.00
C VAL A 243 22.93 -22.67 -12.16
N SER A 244 22.69 -21.67 -13.01
CA SER A 244 23.56 -21.35 -14.14
C SER A 244 24.95 -20.94 -13.68
N GLY A 245 25.05 -20.10 -12.64
CA GLY A 245 26.32 -19.71 -12.03
C GLY A 245 27.12 -20.92 -11.53
N GLN A 246 26.45 -21.92 -10.96
CA GLN A 246 27.10 -23.17 -10.55
C GLN A 246 27.52 -24.07 -11.69
N ALA A 247 26.63 -24.30 -12.65
CA ALA A 247 26.95 -25.12 -13.81
C ALA A 247 28.14 -24.53 -14.60
N ILE A 248 28.20 -23.20 -14.75
CA ILE A 248 29.34 -22.52 -15.38
C ILE A 248 30.61 -22.71 -14.55
N ARG A 249 30.58 -22.48 -13.23
CA ARG A 249 31.75 -22.69 -12.35
C ARG A 249 32.25 -24.14 -12.43
N ALA A 250 31.37 -25.12 -12.35
CA ALA A 250 31.72 -26.53 -12.41
C ALA A 250 32.30 -26.92 -13.79
N SER A 251 31.75 -26.38 -14.89
CA SER A 251 32.27 -26.63 -16.24
C SER A 251 33.66 -26.01 -16.48
N ARG A 252 33.99 -24.91 -15.77
CA ARG A 252 35.26 -24.18 -15.86
C ARG A 252 36.33 -24.68 -14.91
N ALA A 253 35.97 -25.34 -13.81
CA ALA A 253 36.92 -25.99 -12.94
C ALA A 253 37.74 -27.00 -13.76
N THR A 254 39.05 -26.80 -13.81
CA THR A 254 39.98 -27.49 -14.70
C THR A 254 39.90 -29.02 -14.53
N PRO A 255 39.81 -29.80 -15.63
CA PRO A 255 39.68 -31.27 -15.58
C PRO A 255 40.92 -31.98 -15.00
N ALA A 256 42.05 -31.28 -14.87
CA ALA A 256 43.34 -31.87 -14.51
C ALA A 256 43.41 -32.46 -13.08
N TRP A 257 42.55 -32.03 -12.16
CA TRP A 257 42.56 -32.53 -10.78
C TRP A 257 41.79 -33.86 -10.61
N ALA A 258 40.80 -34.13 -11.49
CA ALA A 258 39.95 -35.32 -11.41
C ALA A 258 40.61 -36.60 -11.94
N LEU A 259 41.70 -36.49 -12.72
CA LEU A 259 42.49 -37.61 -13.24
C LEU A 259 43.72 -37.95 -12.37
N ARG A 260 44.03 -37.14 -11.35
CA ARG A 260 45.22 -37.31 -10.49
C ARG A 260 44.92 -37.92 -9.12
N HIS A 261 43.65 -38.27 -8.86
CA HIS A 261 43.22 -38.92 -7.61
C HIS A 261 42.63 -40.32 -7.84
N GLU A 262 42.97 -40.94 -8.97
CA GLU A 262 43.15 -42.40 -9.03
C GLU A 262 44.64 -42.71 -8.92
#